data_AF-A0A388Q120-F1
#
_entry.id   AF-A0A388Q120-F1
#
_cell.length_a   1.000
_cell.length_b   1.000
_cell.length_c   1.000
_cell.angle_alpha   90.00
_cell.angle_beta   90.00
_cell.angle_gamma   90.00
#
_symmetry.space_group_name_H-M   'P 1'
#
loop_
_entity.id
_entity.type
_entity.pdbx_description
1 polymer ?
#
loop_
_entity_poly.entity_id
_entity_poly.type
_entity_poly.pdbx_seq_one_letter_code
_entity_poly.pdbx_strand_id
1 'polypeptide(L)'
;MKKTPFAAILIIAVIFSAFHGQLSGFFPRLFLGLLLGLAYYYSGSIWLTMIMHALNNFLTVLMVYLFNAKITTVDMTKLPDTSLWVGIGSGITVIGLLYLFYKDRKPFIPVEVEKELEEPLP
;
A
#
# COMPACT_ATOMS: atom_id res chain seq x y z
N MET A 1 -15.44 -11.58 15.44
CA MET A 1 -14.90 -10.75 14.35
C MET A 1 -14.17 -9.54 14.94
N LYS A 2 -12.83 -9.49 14.91
CA LYS A 2 -12.10 -8.26 15.26
C LYS A 2 -12.49 -7.18 14.24
N LYS A 3 -13.00 -6.03 14.68
CA LYS A 3 -13.37 -4.92 13.79
C LYS A 3 -12.14 -4.54 12.95
N THR A 4 -12.33 -4.35 11.65
CA THR A 4 -11.28 -3.81 10.77
C THR A 4 -10.88 -2.43 11.30
N PRO A 5 -9.60 -2.17 11.62
CA PRO A 5 -9.16 -0.87 12.11
C PRO A 5 -9.03 0.12 10.95
N PHE A 6 -10.06 0.20 10.09
CA PHE A 6 -10.04 1.00 8.86
C PHE A 6 -9.78 2.47 9.14
N ALA A 7 -10.34 3.00 10.24
CA ALA A 7 -10.07 4.37 10.67
C ALA A 7 -8.57 4.61 10.94
N ALA A 8 -7.87 3.66 11.58
CA ALA A 8 -6.43 3.76 11.82
C ALA A 8 -5.64 3.70 10.50
N ILE A 9 -6.01 2.79 9.60
CA ILE A 9 -5.40 2.67 8.27
C ILE A 9 -5.56 3.98 7.49
N LEU A 10 -6.76 4.56 7.49
CA LEU A 10 -7.06 5.81 6.79
C LEU A 10 -6.26 6.99 7.37
N ILE A 11 -6.26 7.15 8.71
CA ILE A 11 -5.53 8.23 9.37
C ILE A 11 -4.03 8.15 9.04
N ILE A 12 -3.43 6.96 9.16
CA ILE A 12 -2.01 6.78 8.85
C ILE A 12 -1.73 7.02 7.36
N ALA A 13 -2.62 6.60 6.45
CA ALA A 13 -2.46 6.86 5.02
C ALA A 13 -2.51 8.38 4.68
N VAL A 14 -3.40 9.14 5.34
CA VAL A 14 -3.48 10.60 5.21
C VAL A 14 -2.19 11.25 5.73
N ILE A 15 -1.76 10.87 6.93
CA ILE A 15 -0.54 11.39 7.54
C ILE A 15 0.69 11.08 6.65
N PHE A 16 0.84 9.83 6.22
CA PHE A 16 1.89 9.39 5.31
C PHE A 16 1.93 10.27 4.05
N SER A 17 0.78 10.48 3.41
CA SER A 17 0.71 11.31 2.22
C SER A 17 1.06 12.77 2.48
N ALA A 18 0.55 13.35 3.57
CA ALA A 18 0.79 14.74 3.95
C ALA A 18 2.28 15.03 4.25
N PHE A 19 2.99 14.10 4.89
CA PHE A 19 4.42 14.26 5.22
C PHE A 19 5.34 14.39 3.99
N HIS A 20 4.87 14.06 2.80
CA HIS A 20 5.66 14.22 1.57
C HIS A 20 5.63 15.66 1.00
N GLY A 21 4.84 16.58 1.58
CA GLY A 21 4.93 18.01 1.26
C GLY A 21 4.54 18.41 -0.17
N GLN A 22 3.85 17.55 -0.92
CA GLN A 22 3.46 17.81 -2.31
C GLN A 22 2.02 17.41 -2.56
N LEU A 23 1.14 18.41 -2.75
CA LEU A 23 -0.29 18.20 -2.92
C LEU A 23 -0.64 17.44 -4.21
N SER A 24 0.11 17.64 -5.30
CA SER A 24 -0.11 16.93 -6.57
C SER A 24 0.07 15.42 -6.45
N GLY A 25 0.89 14.96 -5.50
CA GLY A 25 1.09 13.54 -5.19
C GLY A 25 0.21 13.02 -4.06
N PHE A 26 -0.66 13.85 -3.48
CA PHE A 26 -1.38 13.52 -2.26
C PHE A 26 -2.34 12.34 -2.44
N PHE A 27 -3.21 12.38 -3.44
CA PHE A 27 -4.18 11.30 -3.67
C PHE A 27 -3.53 9.97 -4.09
N PRO A 28 -2.54 9.96 -5.01
CA PRO A 28 -1.80 8.73 -5.32
C PRO A 28 -1.14 8.10 -4.10
N ARG A 29 -0.50 8.90 -3.25
CA ARG A 29 0.19 8.41 -2.03
C ARG A 29 -0.78 7.99 -0.94
N LEU A 30 -1.90 8.69 -0.80
CA LEU A 30 -3.00 8.30 0.09
C LEU A 30 -3.52 6.92 -0.30
N PHE A 31 -3.81 6.71 -1.59
CA PHE A 31 -4.27 5.42 -2.10
C PHE A 31 -3.23 4.31 -1.84
N LEU A 32 -1.95 4.57 -2.11
CA LEU A 32 -0.87 3.64 -1.80
C LEU A 32 -0.82 3.29 -0.30
N GLY A 33 -0.94 4.29 0.58
CA GLY A 33 -0.98 4.08 2.03
C GLY A 33 -2.15 3.20 2.48
N LEU A 34 -3.34 3.40 1.92
CA LEU A 34 -4.50 2.54 2.15
C LEU A 34 -4.23 1.10 1.69
N LEU A 35 -3.64 0.94 0.51
CA LEU A 35 -3.30 -0.35 -0.10
C LEU A 35 -2.31 -1.13 0.78
N LEU A 36 -1.26 -0.47 1.25
CA LEU A 36 -0.26 -1.08 2.13
C LEU A 36 -0.87 -1.44 3.50
N GLY A 37 -1.68 -0.56 4.09
CA GLY A 37 -2.36 -0.84 5.36
C GLY A 37 -3.35 -2.02 5.27
N LEU A 38 -4.11 -2.10 4.18
CA LEU A 38 -5.00 -3.25 3.92
C LEU A 38 -4.23 -4.53 3.65
N ALA A 39 -3.14 -4.46 2.87
CA ALA A 39 -2.28 -5.60 2.61
C ALA A 39 -1.66 -6.14 3.91
N TYR A 40 -1.18 -5.29 4.81
CA TYR A 40 -0.71 -5.71 6.13
C TYR A 40 -1.85 -6.31 6.97
N TYR A 41 -2.98 -5.61 7.07
CA TYR A 41 -4.11 -6.06 7.89
C TYR A 41 -4.61 -7.45 7.47
N TYR A 42 -4.64 -7.73 6.17
CA TYR A 42 -5.10 -9.02 5.66
C TYR A 42 -4.03 -10.10 5.64
N SER A 43 -2.76 -9.75 5.40
CA SER A 43 -1.67 -10.74 5.28
C SER A 43 -0.93 -11.02 6.57
N GLY A 44 -0.96 -10.10 7.54
CA GLY A 44 -0.10 -10.09 8.73
C GLY A 44 1.41 -10.01 8.43
N SER A 45 1.81 -9.82 7.18
CA SER A 45 3.20 -9.87 6.74
C SER A 45 3.72 -8.48 6.42
N ILE A 46 4.68 -8.01 7.21
CA ILE A 46 5.39 -6.75 6.92
C ILE A 46 6.28 -6.88 5.68
N TRP A 47 6.78 -8.08 5.37
CA TRP A 47 7.57 -8.35 4.17
C TRP A 47 6.79 -8.10 2.89
N LEU A 48 5.52 -8.53 2.85
CA LEU A 48 4.65 -8.28 1.71
C LEU A 48 4.53 -6.76 1.46
N THR A 49 4.24 -5.99 2.51
CA THR A 49 4.11 -4.54 2.39
C THR A 49 5.41 -3.83 2.02
N MET A 50 6.56 -4.28 2.54
CA MET A 50 7.86 -3.73 2.18
C MET A 50 8.18 -3.97 0.70
N ILE A 51 7.94 -5.19 0.20
CA ILE A 51 8.17 -5.54 -1.21
C ILE A 51 7.23 -4.73 -2.12
N MET A 52 5.95 -4.61 -1.76
CA MET A 52 4.99 -3.79 -2.52
C MET A 52 5.43 -2.33 -2.60
N HIS A 53 5.88 -1.76 -1.48
CA HIS A 53 6.35 -0.38 -1.43
C HIS A 53 7.64 -0.19 -2.25
N ALA A 54 8.62 -1.11 -2.09
CA ALA A 54 9.86 -1.07 -2.85
C ALA A 54 9.63 -1.19 -4.35
N LEU A 55 8.71 -2.06 -4.79
CA LEU A 55 8.35 -2.21 -6.19
C LEU A 55 7.68 -0.94 -6.74
N ASN A 56 6.78 -0.31 -5.98
CA ASN A 56 6.16 0.95 -6.38
C ASN A 56 7.20 2.07 -6.59
N ASN A 57 8.15 2.20 -5.65
CA ASN A 57 9.23 3.18 -5.75
C ASN A 57 10.18 2.86 -6.91
N PHE A 58 10.56 1.58 -7.07
CA PHE A 58 11.40 1.11 -8.16
C PHE A 58 10.79 1.43 -9.52
N LEU A 59 9.50 1.13 -9.73
CA LEU A 59 8.82 1.43 -10.98
C LEU A 59 8.80 2.93 -11.28
N THR A 60 8.59 3.76 -10.26
CA THR A 60 8.63 5.22 -10.42
C THR A 60 10.02 5.69 -10.86
N VAL A 61 11.07 5.26 -10.16
CA VAL A 61 12.47 5.61 -10.50
C VAL A 61 12.85 5.09 -11.88
N LEU A 62 12.48 3.85 -12.20
CA LEU A 62 12.74 3.24 -13.50
C LEU A 62 12.09 4.04 -14.62
N MET A 63 10.82 4.42 -14.48
CA MET A 63 10.12 5.22 -15.50
C MET A 63 10.73 6.61 -15.66
N VAL A 64 11.11 7.28 -14.57
CA VAL A 64 11.84 8.55 -14.63
C VAL A 64 13.18 8.38 -15.34
N TYR A 65 13.91 7.30 -15.08
CA TYR A 65 15.15 6.98 -15.77
C TYR A 65 14.94 6.76 -17.28
N LEU A 66 13.95 5.95 -17.66
CA LEU A 66 13.62 5.68 -19.06
C LEU A 66 13.16 6.94 -19.82
N PHE A 67 12.44 7.84 -19.14
CA PHE A 67 12.04 9.13 -19.70
C PHE A 67 13.26 10.01 -19.99
N ASN A 68 14.17 10.14 -19.01
CA ASN A 68 15.42 10.88 -19.18
C ASN A 68 16.34 10.27 -20.26
N ALA A 69 16.31 8.95 -20.40
CA ALA A 69 17.00 8.22 -21.48
C ALA A 69 16.32 8.35 -22.86
N LYS A 70 15.21 9.09 -22.96
CA LYS A 70 14.40 9.27 -24.20
C LYS A 70 13.86 7.95 -24.78
N ILE A 71 13.71 6.93 -23.94
CA ILE A 71 13.14 5.63 -24.32
C ILE A 71 11.60 5.67 -24.26
N THR A 72 11.05 6.49 -23.36
CA THR A 72 9.61 6.73 -23.23
C THR A 72 9.30 8.23 -23.25
N THR A 73 8.11 8.59 -23.71
CA THR A 73 7.57 9.96 -23.65
C THR A 73 6.78 10.23 -22.36
N VAL A 74 6.62 9.21 -21.50
CA VAL A 74 5.84 9.32 -20.25
C VAL A 74 6.68 9.98 -19.16
N ASP A 75 6.29 11.19 -18.76
CA ASP A 75 6.91 11.96 -17.68
C ASP A 75 6.20 11.72 -16.35
N MET A 76 6.79 10.88 -15.48
CA MET A 76 6.25 10.61 -14.13
C MET A 76 6.52 11.73 -13.10
N THR A 77 7.28 12.77 -13.46
CA THR A 77 7.55 13.89 -12.56
C THR A 77 6.44 14.93 -12.55
N LYS A 78 5.58 14.91 -13.59
CA LYS A 78 4.43 15.80 -13.74
C LYS A 78 3.15 15.16 -13.22
N LEU A 79 2.15 16.00 -13.03
CA LEU A 79 0.79 15.52 -12.78
C LEU A 79 0.39 14.57 -13.91
N PRO A 80 -0.17 13.39 -13.59
CA PRO A 80 -0.58 12.45 -14.62
C PRO A 80 -1.67 13.09 -15.49
N ASP A 81 -1.37 13.32 -16.77
CA ASP A 81 -2.39 13.67 -17.79
C ASP A 81 -3.08 12.40 -18.29
N THR A 82 -3.46 11.55 -17.33
CA THR A 82 -4.04 10.24 -17.62
C THR A 82 -5.54 10.37 -17.68
N SER A 83 -6.16 9.81 -18.71
CA SER A 83 -7.61 9.74 -18.83
C SER A 83 -8.23 9.17 -17.56
N LEU A 84 -9.31 9.81 -17.09
CA LEU A 84 -10.07 9.39 -15.91
C LEU A 84 -10.46 7.89 -15.98
N TRP A 85 -10.76 7.39 -17.18
CA TRP A 85 -11.10 5.99 -17.42
C TRP A 85 -9.95 5.03 -17.13
N VAL A 86 -8.71 5.44 -17.45
CA VAL A 86 -7.51 4.66 -17.11
C VAL A 86 -7.33 4.62 -15.58
N GLY A 87 -7.59 5.74 -14.90
CA GLY A 87 -7.59 5.81 -13.44
C GLY A 87 -8.63 4.89 -12.80
N ILE A 88 -9.87 4.89 -13.31
CA ILE A 88 -10.94 4.00 -12.85
C ILE A 88 -10.57 2.54 -13.10
N GLY A 89 -10.07 2.22 -14.30
CA GLY A 89 -9.65 0.86 -14.65
C GLY A 89 -8.54 0.33 -13.75
N SER A 90 -7.55 1.17 -13.42
CA SER A 90 -6.48 0.78 -12.48
C SER A 90 -7.02 0.55 -11.07
N GLY A 91 -7.95 1.40 -10.59
CA GLY A 91 -8.62 1.24 -9.30
C GLY A 91 -9.41 -0.07 -9.21
N ILE A 92 -10.20 -0.40 -10.23
CA ILE A 92 -10.94 -1.67 -10.31
C ILE A 92 -9.98 -2.86 -10.30
N THR A 93 -8.89 -2.77 -11.06
CA THR A 93 -7.88 -3.84 -11.15
C THR A 93 -7.25 -4.08 -9.78
N VAL A 94 -6.86 -3.03 -9.07
CA VAL A 94 -6.30 -3.12 -7.72
C VAL A 94 -7.29 -3.73 -6.73
N ILE A 95 -8.55 -3.28 -6.74
CA ILE A 95 -9.60 -3.84 -5.87
C ILE A 95 -9.82 -5.33 -6.17
N GLY A 96 -9.86 -5.70 -7.45
CA GLY A 96 -9.98 -7.10 -7.89
C GLY A 96 -8.80 -7.95 -7.39
N LEU A 97 -7.57 -7.48 -7.54
CA LEU A 97 -6.38 -8.17 -7.04
C LEU A 97 -6.38 -8.31 -5.52
N LEU A 98 -6.77 -7.26 -4.78
CA LEU A 98 -6.93 -7.31 -3.33
C LEU A 98 -8.02 -8.30 -2.89
N TYR A 99 -9.12 -8.38 -3.64
CA TYR A 99 -10.19 -9.34 -3.38
C TYR A 99 -9.75 -10.79 -3.61
N LEU A 100 -9.05 -11.06 -4.72
CA LEU A 100 -8.50 -12.38 -5.01
C LEU A 100 -7.47 -12.78 -3.95
N PHE A 101 -6.58 -11.85 -3.59
CA PHE A 101 -5.65 -12.04 -2.48
C PHE A 101 -6.36 -12.33 -1.16
N TYR A 102 -7.43 -11.57 -0.85
CA TYR A 102 -8.24 -11.78 0.35
C TYR A 102 -8.86 -13.19 0.38
N LYS A 103 -9.37 -13.66 -0.77
CA LYS A 103 -10.06 -14.95 -0.90
C LYS A 103 -9.12 -16.13 -0.65
N ASP A 104 -7.90 -16.08 -1.20
CA ASP A 104 -6.97 -17.21 -1.20
C ASP A 104 -5.91 -17.13 -0.09
N ARG A 105 -6.01 -16.14 0.82
CA ARG A 105 -5.00 -15.96 1.87
C ARG A 105 -5.07 -17.07 2.92
N LYS A 106 -3.90 -17.42 3.44
CA LYS A 106 -3.79 -18.07 4.76
C LYS A 106 -3.82 -16.97 5.82
N PRO A 107 -4.78 -16.98 6.77
CA PRO A 107 -4.80 -15.99 7.83
C PRO A 107 -3.50 -16.10 8.64
N PHE A 108 -2.81 -14.97 8.78
CA PHE A 108 -1.67 -14.90 9.69
C PHE A 108 -2.19 -15.03 11.12
N ILE A 109 -1.78 -16.11 11.78
CA ILE A 109 -2.02 -16.30 13.21
C ILE A 109 -0.85 -15.59 13.89
N PRO A 110 -1.07 -14.44 14.55
CA PRO A 110 -0.01 -13.83 15.33
C PRO A 110 0.43 -14.86 16.38
N VAL A 111 1.74 -15.07 16.51
CA VAL A 111 2.29 -15.82 17.64
C VAL A 111 1.92 -15.01 18.87
N GLU A 112 0.93 -15.48 19.62
CA GLU A 112 0.65 -14.98 20.95
C GLU A 112 1.89 -15.32 21.77
N VAL A 113 2.79 -14.35 21.94
CA VAL A 113 3.90 -14.47 22.88
C VAL A 113 3.22 -14.62 24.22
N GLU A 114 3.19 -15.85 24.69
CA GLU A 114 2.29 -16.27 25.73
C GLU A 114 2.49 -15.37 26.94
N LYS A 115 1.36 -15.00 27.52
CA LYS A 115 1.27 -14.27 28.78
C LYS A 115 1.67 -15.19 29.95
N GLU A 116 2.71 -16.01 29.76
CA GLU A 116 3.24 -16.99 30.71
C GLU A 116 4.09 -16.34 31.82
N LEU A 117 4.34 -15.03 31.75
CA LEU A 117 5.08 -14.31 32.79
C LEU A 117 4.21 -13.80 33.95
N GLU A 118 2.90 -14.10 33.98
CA GLU A 118 1.98 -13.65 35.04
C GLU A 118 1.57 -14.73 36.05
N GLU A 119 2.03 -15.98 35.95
CA GLU A 119 1.89 -16.94 37.05
C GLU A 119 3.06 -16.79 38.04
N PRO A 120 2.83 -16.33 39.29
CA PRO A 120 3.87 -16.36 40.30
C PRO A 120 4.16 -17.82 40.66
N LEU A 121 5.46 -18.17 40.69
CA LEU A 121 5.95 -19.48 41.14
C LEU A 121 5.39 -19.82 42.54
N PRO A 122 5.13 -21.12 42.82
CA PRO A 122 4.39 -21.59 44.00
C PRO A 122 5.01 -21.19 45.35
#